data_AF-A0A7S7AX80-F1
#
_entry.id   AF-A0A7S7AX80-F1
#
_cell.length_a   1.000
_cell.length_b   1.000
_cell.length_c   1.000
_cell.angle_alpha   90.00
_cell.angle_beta   90.00
_cell.angle_gamma   90.00
#
_symmetry.space_group_name_H-M   'P 1'
#
loop_
_entity.id
_entity.type
_entity.pdbx_description
1 polymer ?
#
loop_
_entity_poly.entity_id
_entity_poly.type
_entity_poly.pdbx_seq_one_letter_code
_entity_poly.pdbx_strand_id
1 'polypeptide(L)'
;MDESSLNKGSDYNDLPDTFIIFFCTFDYLDKGLPVYTITPSCAETGQRFNDGTTKIIINSKAAEKADGELKEFLQYMNGKRPDTAFTKKIEERVSETKEDEARRREYMNIQSFEMDARRAGIQAGIARGIAQGRSEGMQAGIAQGFSDGARQKALETAAAFKKMGIPIAKIVEGTGLTKEEIEKL
;
A
#
# COMPACT_ATOMS: atom_id res chain seq x y z
N MET A 1 20.37 3.14 18.54
CA MET A 1 20.77 1.95 19.29
C MET A 1 22.24 2.07 19.56
N ASP A 2 22.66 1.80 20.79
CA ASP A 2 24.06 1.81 21.21
C ASP A 2 24.73 0.51 20.72
N GLU A 3 25.88 0.64 20.06
CA GLU A 3 26.52 -0.39 19.22
C GLU A 3 27.40 -1.35 20.04
N SER A 4 27.40 -1.24 21.37
CA SER A 4 28.41 -1.84 22.24
C SER A 4 27.98 -3.11 22.99
N SER A 5 26.88 -3.78 22.60
CA SER A 5 26.34 -4.91 23.39
C SER A 5 26.40 -6.28 22.71
N LEU A 6 27.00 -6.44 21.54
CA LEU A 6 27.14 -7.75 20.91
C LEU A 6 28.51 -8.38 21.24
N ASN A 7 28.50 -9.31 22.18
CA ASN A 7 29.64 -10.17 22.46
C ASN A 7 29.93 -11.05 21.23
N LYS A 8 31.21 -11.11 20.82
CA LYS A 8 31.69 -11.99 19.76
C LYS A 8 31.41 -13.46 20.13
N GLY A 9 30.49 -14.12 19.43
CA GLY A 9 30.30 -15.58 19.49
C GLY A 9 28.88 -16.09 19.79
N SER A 10 27.87 -15.23 19.91
CA SER A 10 26.46 -15.64 20.05
C SER A 10 25.88 -16.07 18.69
N ASP A 11 25.06 -17.13 18.68
CA ASP A 11 24.28 -17.53 17.51
C ASP A 11 23.30 -16.39 17.17
N TYR A 12 23.18 -16.02 15.89
CA TYR A 12 22.30 -14.92 15.45
C TYR A 12 20.82 -15.22 15.75
N ASN A 13 20.50 -16.49 16.04
CA ASN A 13 19.18 -16.98 16.40
C ASN A 13 18.78 -16.74 17.87
N ASP A 14 19.70 -16.29 18.74
CA ASP A 14 19.45 -16.03 20.16
C ASP A 14 19.09 -14.56 20.47
N LEU A 15 18.65 -13.79 19.46
CA LEU A 15 18.17 -12.43 19.71
C LEU A 15 16.87 -12.47 20.54
N PRO A 16 16.78 -11.68 21.63
CA PRO A 16 15.56 -11.65 22.44
C PRO A 16 14.39 -11.08 21.64
N ASP A 17 13.20 -11.65 21.87
CA ASP A 17 11.95 -11.14 21.31
C ASP A 17 11.83 -9.63 21.59
N THR A 18 11.74 -8.85 20.52
CA THR A 18 11.71 -7.39 20.56
C THR A 18 10.30 -6.90 20.23
N PHE A 19 9.67 -6.21 21.19
CA PHE A 19 8.38 -5.58 21.01
C PHE A 19 8.51 -4.08 20.80
N ILE A 20 7.97 -3.57 19.70
CA ILE A 20 7.89 -2.13 19.42
C ILE A 20 6.42 -1.73 19.47
N ILE A 21 6.04 -0.90 20.45
CA ILE A 21 4.66 -0.48 20.66
C ILE A 21 4.48 0.98 20.21
N PHE A 22 3.55 1.21 19.30
CA PHE A 22 3.17 2.54 18.82
C PHE A 22 1.80 2.92 19.38
N PHE A 23 1.71 4.09 19.99
CA PHE A 23 0.45 4.66 20.49
C PHE A 23 -0.05 5.72 19.51
N CYS A 24 -1.20 5.49 18.88
CA CYS A 24 -1.74 6.36 17.85
C CYS A 24 -3.07 7.00 18.29
N THR A 25 -3.17 8.33 18.07
CA THR A 25 -4.42 9.12 18.18
C THR A 25 -5.31 9.03 16.94
N PHE A 26 -4.92 8.17 15.99
CA PHE A 26 -5.62 7.89 14.74
C PHE A 26 -5.56 6.40 14.41
N ASP A 27 -6.43 5.95 13.49
CA ASP A 27 -6.40 4.58 13.00
C ASP A 27 -5.32 4.44 11.92
N TYR A 28 -4.24 3.73 12.23
CA TYR A 28 -3.08 3.61 11.35
C TYR A 28 -3.35 2.74 10.11
N LEU A 29 -4.20 1.71 10.23
CA LEU A 29 -4.49 0.76 9.14
C LEU A 29 -5.89 0.94 8.53
N ASP A 30 -6.68 1.89 9.05
CA ASP A 30 -8.06 2.16 8.66
C ASP A 30 -8.95 0.89 8.73
N LYS A 31 -8.74 0.06 9.77
CA LYS A 31 -9.52 -1.18 10.01
C LYS A 31 -10.40 -1.13 11.25
N GLY A 32 -10.31 -0.06 12.03
CA GLY A 32 -11.11 0.20 13.21
C GLY A 32 -10.94 -0.84 14.31
N LEU A 33 -9.75 -1.43 14.48
CA LEU A 33 -9.42 -2.32 15.61
C LEU A 33 -8.61 -1.54 16.65
N PRO A 34 -8.77 -1.85 17.95
CA PRO A 34 -8.02 -1.18 19.01
C PRO A 34 -6.54 -1.57 19.06
N VAL A 35 -6.20 -2.78 18.59
CA VAL A 35 -4.83 -3.31 18.58
C VAL A 35 -4.55 -3.99 17.24
N TYR A 36 -3.39 -3.66 16.66
CA TYR A 36 -2.83 -4.36 15.52
C TYR A 36 -1.51 -5.01 15.92
N THR A 37 -1.39 -6.31 15.69
CA THR A 37 -0.12 -7.03 15.84
C THR A 37 0.44 -7.30 14.45
N ILE A 38 1.66 -6.84 14.22
CA ILE A 38 2.36 -6.96 12.94
C ILE A 38 3.63 -7.76 13.17
N THR A 39 3.70 -8.89 12.49
CA THR A 39 4.87 -9.77 12.41
C THR A 39 5.45 -9.74 10.99
N PRO A 40 6.76 -9.90 10.82
CA PRO A 40 7.35 -9.94 9.49
C PRO A 40 6.89 -11.16 8.68
N SER A 41 6.88 -10.98 7.36
CA SER A 41 6.61 -12.04 6.38
C SER A 41 7.49 -11.84 5.16
N CYS A 42 7.90 -12.93 4.53
CA CYS A 42 8.56 -12.92 3.23
C CYS A 42 7.58 -12.42 2.16
N ALA A 43 8.01 -11.44 1.36
CA ALA A 43 7.16 -10.80 0.36
C ALA A 43 6.85 -11.73 -0.83
N GLU A 44 7.80 -12.58 -1.20
CA GLU A 44 7.73 -13.47 -2.36
C GLU A 44 6.87 -14.70 -2.09
N THR A 45 6.94 -15.24 -0.88
CA THR A 45 6.30 -16.52 -0.52
C THR A 45 5.10 -16.33 0.41
N GLY A 46 4.95 -15.17 1.04
CA GLY A 46 3.97 -14.92 2.10
C GLY A 46 4.26 -15.69 3.39
N GLN A 47 5.37 -16.43 3.46
CA GLN A 47 5.73 -17.19 4.65
C GLN A 47 6.00 -16.23 5.81
N ARG A 48 5.37 -16.50 6.96
CA ARG A 48 5.67 -15.77 8.19
C ARG A 48 7.12 -16.01 8.58
N PHE A 49 7.83 -14.93 8.84
CA PHE A 49 9.21 -14.97 9.30
C PHE A 49 9.22 -14.54 10.76
N ASN A 50 9.70 -15.41 11.64
CA ASN A 50 9.79 -15.11 13.06
C ASN A 50 11.24 -14.73 13.38
N ASP A 51 11.55 -13.45 13.30
CA ASP A 51 12.83 -12.86 13.68
C ASP A 51 12.82 -12.31 15.11
N GLY A 52 11.86 -12.74 15.92
CA GLY A 52 11.63 -12.22 17.26
C GLY A 52 11.05 -10.80 17.29
N THR A 53 10.84 -10.12 16.15
CA THR A 53 10.33 -8.74 16.13
C THR A 53 8.81 -8.71 15.99
N THR A 54 8.13 -8.16 17.00
CA THR A 54 6.68 -7.90 16.96
C THR A 54 6.41 -6.41 17.11
N LYS A 55 5.70 -5.83 16.13
CA LYS A 55 5.19 -4.46 16.22
C LYS A 55 3.74 -4.48 16.68
N ILE A 56 3.42 -3.69 17.69
CA ILE A 56 2.05 -3.51 18.19
C ILE A 56 1.63 -2.07 17.94
N ILE A 57 0.52 -1.86 17.25
CA ILE A 57 -0.07 -0.53 17.05
C ILE A 57 -1.35 -0.45 17.86
N ILE A 58 -1.41 0.53 18.75
CA ILE A 58 -2.53 0.82 19.62
C ILE A 58 -3.32 2.00 19.04
N ASN A 59 -4.57 1.76 18.68
CA ASN A 59 -5.44 2.71 18.01
C ASN A 59 -6.51 3.24 18.96
N SER A 60 -6.30 4.46 19.46
CA SER A 60 -7.24 5.09 20.40
C SER A 60 -8.60 5.44 19.79
N LYS A 61 -8.75 5.60 18.46
CA LYS A 61 -10.07 5.83 17.85
C LYS A 61 -11.02 4.66 18.01
N ALA A 62 -10.48 3.45 18.21
CA ALA A 62 -11.26 2.24 18.41
C ALA A 62 -11.48 1.90 19.91
N ALA A 63 -11.40 2.90 20.80
CA ALA A 63 -11.60 2.73 22.24
C ALA A 63 -12.89 1.97 22.59
N GLU A 64 -13.99 2.21 21.88
CA GLU A 64 -15.27 1.54 22.15
C GLU A 64 -15.30 0.05 21.79
N LYS A 65 -14.31 -0.43 21.04
CA LYS A 65 -14.12 -1.85 20.70
C LYS A 65 -13.04 -2.53 21.56
N ALA A 66 -12.45 -1.79 22.50
CA ALA A 66 -11.56 -2.34 23.51
C ALA A 66 -12.34 -2.60 24.80
N ASP A 67 -11.73 -3.38 25.68
CA ASP A 67 -12.32 -3.81 26.95
C ASP A 67 -11.36 -3.50 28.11
N GLY A 68 -11.89 -3.42 29.34
CA GLY A 68 -11.09 -3.26 30.57
C GLY A 68 -10.16 -2.05 30.57
N GLU A 69 -8.97 -2.20 31.16
CA GLU A 69 -7.97 -1.13 31.29
C GLU A 69 -7.50 -0.59 29.93
N LEU A 70 -7.51 -1.40 28.87
CA LEU A 70 -7.19 -0.92 27.54
C LEU A 70 -8.22 0.10 27.06
N LYS A 71 -9.53 -0.17 27.23
CA LYS A 71 -10.57 0.81 26.90
C LYS A 71 -10.36 2.13 27.65
N GLU A 72 -10.13 2.04 28.95
CA GLU A 72 -9.88 3.20 29.81
C GLU A 72 -8.65 3.98 29.35
N PHE A 73 -7.56 3.29 29.01
CA PHE A 73 -6.34 3.89 28.46
C PHE A 73 -6.60 4.67 27.17
N LEU A 74 -7.30 4.04 26.21
CA LEU A 74 -7.58 4.64 24.91
C LEU A 74 -8.51 5.85 25.05
N GLN A 75 -9.47 5.79 25.96
CA GLN A 75 -10.34 6.93 26.27
C GLN A 75 -9.56 8.08 26.91
N TYR A 76 -8.63 7.78 27.82
CA TYR A 76 -7.72 8.75 28.40
C TYR A 76 -6.84 9.41 27.32
N MET A 77 -6.26 8.63 26.39
CA MET A 77 -5.51 9.17 25.25
C MET A 77 -6.34 10.11 24.37
N ASN A 78 -7.66 9.88 24.30
CA ASN A 78 -8.61 10.74 23.59
C ASN A 78 -9.06 11.97 24.41
N GLY A 79 -8.45 12.23 25.56
CA GLY A 79 -8.71 13.41 26.39
C GLY A 79 -9.85 13.24 27.40
N LYS A 80 -10.36 12.02 27.63
CA LYS A 80 -11.24 11.79 28.80
C LYS A 80 -10.44 11.96 30.08
N ARG A 81 -11.08 12.54 31.10
CA ARG A 81 -10.46 12.74 32.41
C ARG A 81 -10.18 11.37 33.06
N PRO A 82 -9.06 11.23 33.79
CA PRO A 82 -8.74 10.01 34.51
C PRO A 82 -9.72 9.81 35.68
N ASP A 83 -10.64 8.86 35.55
CA ASP A 83 -11.66 8.54 36.54
C ASP A 83 -11.37 7.21 37.28
N THR A 84 -10.64 6.30 36.63
CA THR A 84 -10.25 5.00 37.19
C THR A 84 -8.91 5.04 37.92
N ALA A 85 -8.67 4.04 38.78
CA ALA A 85 -7.38 3.92 39.48
C ALA A 85 -6.21 3.77 38.49
N PHE A 86 -6.45 3.03 37.40
CA PHE A 86 -5.48 2.83 36.34
C PHE A 86 -5.14 4.13 35.59
N THR A 87 -6.15 4.87 35.13
CA THR A 87 -5.94 6.14 34.40
C THR A 87 -5.36 7.25 35.29
N LYS A 88 -5.69 7.29 36.58
CA LYS A 88 -5.07 8.22 37.55
C LYS A 88 -3.57 7.95 37.71
N LYS A 89 -3.18 6.68 37.82
CA LYS A 89 -1.77 6.28 37.88
C LYS A 89 -0.99 6.65 36.62
N ILE A 90 -1.65 6.65 35.46
CA ILE A 90 -1.05 7.11 34.20
C ILE A 90 -0.85 8.63 34.23
N GLU A 91 -1.88 9.40 34.62
CA GLU A 91 -1.79 10.86 34.71
C GLU A 91 -0.67 11.30 35.66
N GLU A 92 -0.54 10.67 36.82
CA GLU A 92 0.55 10.93 37.77
C GLU A 92 1.93 10.79 37.09
N ARG A 93 2.19 9.66 36.41
CA ARG A 93 3.48 9.43 35.71
C ARG A 93 3.72 10.36 34.53
N VAL A 94 2.66 10.70 33.79
CA VAL A 94 2.75 11.65 32.68
C VAL A 94 3.09 13.04 33.23
N SER A 95 2.50 13.43 34.36
CA SER A 95 2.78 14.71 35.01
C SER A 95 4.23 14.83 35.51
N GLU A 96 4.80 13.73 36.01
CA GLU A 96 6.20 13.64 36.44
C GLU A 96 7.20 13.74 35.26
N THR A 97 6.80 13.32 34.05
CA THR A 97 7.70 13.23 32.88
C THR A 97 7.65 14.48 31.98
N LYS A 98 6.59 15.31 32.10
CA LYS A 98 6.33 16.48 31.23
C LYS A 98 7.42 17.56 31.25
N GLU A 99 8.24 17.64 32.28
CA GLU A 99 9.37 18.59 32.34
C GLU A 99 10.54 18.20 31.40
N ASP A 100 10.76 16.91 31.17
CA ASP A 100 11.77 16.40 30.23
C ASP A 100 11.25 16.35 28.76
N GLU A 101 9.93 16.30 28.58
CA GLU A 101 9.25 16.19 27.28
C GLU A 101 9.41 17.40 26.36
N ALA A 102 9.66 18.61 26.88
CA ALA A 102 9.80 19.80 26.03
C ALA A 102 10.95 19.65 25.01
N ARG A 103 12.08 19.07 25.44
CA ARG A 103 13.24 18.75 24.58
C ARG A 103 12.97 17.57 23.64
N ARG A 104 12.14 16.61 24.06
CA ARG A 104 11.81 15.40 23.29
C ARG A 104 10.77 15.65 22.20
N ARG A 105 9.85 16.60 22.41
CA ARG A 105 8.83 17.04 21.44
C ARG A 105 9.44 17.68 20.19
N GLU A 106 10.53 18.42 20.33
CA GLU A 106 11.22 19.05 19.20
C GLU A 106 11.78 17.99 18.23
N TYR A 107 12.32 16.89 18.78
CA TYR A 107 12.83 15.76 18.00
C TYR A 107 11.72 14.94 17.33
N MET A 108 10.59 14.74 18.01
CA MET A 108 9.41 14.02 17.48
C MET A 108 8.69 14.80 16.37
N ASN A 109 8.69 16.14 16.41
CA ASN A 109 8.12 16.98 15.34
C ASN A 109 8.87 16.83 14.01
N ILE A 110 10.19 16.61 14.04
CA ILE A 110 10.99 16.38 12.84
C ILE A 110 10.65 15.01 12.22
N GLN A 111 10.56 13.95 13.03
CA GLN A 111 10.26 12.60 12.54
C GLN A 111 8.81 12.43 12.05
N SER A 112 7.85 13.11 12.68
CA SER A 112 6.45 13.11 12.22
C SER A 112 6.29 13.82 10.88
N PHE A 113 6.99 14.95 10.67
CA PHE A 113 7.04 15.62 9.36
C PHE A 113 7.66 14.72 8.28
N GLU A 114 8.76 14.01 8.57
CA GLU A 114 9.35 13.06 7.62
C GLU A 114 8.43 11.87 7.29
N MET A 115 7.72 11.33 8.29
CA MET A 115 6.73 10.27 8.07
C MET A 115 5.55 10.75 7.21
N ASP A 116 5.02 11.94 7.47
CA ASP A 116 3.92 12.51 6.68
C ASP A 116 4.38 12.84 5.25
N ALA A 117 5.59 13.38 5.08
CA ALA A 117 6.19 13.62 3.77
C ALA A 117 6.38 12.30 2.99
N ARG A 118 6.83 11.23 3.66
CA ARG A 118 6.98 9.91 3.05
C ARG A 118 5.62 9.30 2.67
N ARG A 119 4.60 9.44 3.53
CA ARG A 119 3.24 8.98 3.25
C ARG A 119 2.63 9.73 2.06
N ALA A 120 2.78 11.06 2.02
CA ALA A 120 2.33 11.88 0.89
C ALA A 120 3.07 11.50 -0.40
N GLY A 121 4.37 11.23 -0.33
CA GLY A 121 5.17 10.78 -1.47
C GLY A 121 4.69 9.43 -2.04
N ILE A 122 4.41 8.45 -1.17
CA ILE A 122 3.88 7.14 -1.59
C ILE A 122 2.50 7.28 -2.23
N GLN A 123 1.59 8.05 -1.61
CA GLN A 123 0.25 8.27 -2.17
C GLN A 123 0.31 8.97 -3.53
N ALA A 124 1.16 10.00 -3.66
CA ALA A 124 1.38 10.68 -4.93
C ALA A 124 1.97 9.74 -6.00
N GLY A 125 2.90 8.86 -5.62
CA GLY A 125 3.47 7.85 -6.51
C GLY A 125 2.42 6.86 -7.02
N ILE A 126 1.58 6.32 -6.14
CA ILE A 126 0.48 5.42 -6.51
C ILE A 126 -0.51 6.12 -7.43
N ALA A 127 -0.94 7.33 -7.09
CA ALA A 127 -1.88 8.10 -7.89
C ALA A 127 -1.34 8.37 -9.30
N ARG A 128 -0.06 8.76 -9.41
CA ARG A 128 0.61 8.95 -10.71
C ARG A 128 0.70 7.65 -11.50
N GLY A 129 1.07 6.54 -10.86
CA GLY A 129 1.17 5.23 -11.52
C GLY A 129 -0.18 4.76 -12.08
N ILE A 130 -1.26 4.93 -11.33
CA ILE A 130 -2.63 4.59 -11.79
C ILE A 130 -3.04 5.49 -12.96
N ALA A 131 -2.79 6.79 -12.87
CA ALA A 131 -3.15 7.74 -13.93
C ALA A 131 -2.39 7.45 -15.22
N GLN A 132 -1.08 7.22 -15.13
CA GLN A 132 -0.24 6.87 -16.27
C GLN A 132 -0.67 5.54 -16.90
N GLY A 133 -0.83 4.48 -16.10
CA GLY A 133 -1.25 3.17 -16.61
C GLY A 133 -2.63 3.22 -17.28
N ARG A 134 -3.57 4.02 -16.78
CA ARG A 134 -4.86 4.24 -17.45
C ARG A 134 -4.70 4.96 -18.79
N SER A 135 -3.85 6.00 -18.84
CA SER A 135 -3.61 6.76 -20.06
C SER A 135 -2.96 5.90 -21.14
N GLU A 136 -1.90 5.18 -20.79
CA GLU A 136 -1.18 4.28 -21.70
C GLU A 136 -2.09 3.14 -22.18
N GLY A 137 -2.82 2.50 -21.25
CA GLY A 137 -3.78 1.45 -21.60
C GLY A 137 -4.89 1.93 -22.53
N MET A 138 -5.40 3.16 -22.32
CA MET A 138 -6.41 3.75 -23.20
C MET A 138 -5.85 4.04 -24.60
N GLN A 139 -4.66 4.62 -24.69
CA GLN A 139 -4.01 4.90 -25.97
C GLN A 139 -3.72 3.61 -26.75
N ALA A 140 -3.16 2.60 -26.09
CA ALA A 140 -2.91 1.29 -26.68
C ALA A 140 -4.21 0.64 -27.17
N GLY A 141 -5.27 0.68 -26.34
CA GLY A 141 -6.58 0.16 -26.71
C GLY A 141 -7.22 0.87 -27.91
N ILE A 142 -7.12 2.20 -27.99
CA ILE A 142 -7.62 2.98 -29.14
C ILE A 142 -6.82 2.63 -30.41
N ALA A 143 -5.49 2.59 -30.33
CA ALA A 143 -4.64 2.29 -31.47
C ALA A 143 -4.89 0.86 -31.99
N GLN A 144 -4.97 -0.11 -31.09
CA GLN A 144 -5.30 -1.49 -31.45
C GLN A 144 -6.70 -1.59 -32.05
N GLY A 145 -7.71 -0.97 -31.43
CA GLY A 145 -9.07 -0.97 -31.94
C GLY A 145 -9.20 -0.35 -33.33
N PHE A 146 -8.45 0.72 -33.62
CA PHE A 146 -8.42 1.32 -34.97
C PHE A 146 -7.74 0.38 -35.99
N SER A 147 -6.62 -0.22 -35.62
CA SER A 147 -5.91 -1.18 -36.47
C SER A 147 -6.77 -2.42 -36.78
N ASP A 148 -7.39 -3.00 -35.75
CA ASP A 148 -8.26 -4.17 -35.88
C ASP A 148 -9.50 -3.85 -36.73
N GLY A 149 -10.12 -2.68 -36.50
CA GLY A 149 -11.25 -2.22 -37.30
C GLY A 149 -10.89 -1.96 -38.77
N ALA A 150 -9.74 -1.35 -39.04
CA ALA A 150 -9.25 -1.13 -40.40
C ALA A 150 -8.97 -2.46 -41.12
N ARG A 151 -8.34 -3.42 -40.43
CA ARG A 151 -8.08 -4.76 -40.96
C ARG A 151 -9.38 -5.51 -41.24
N GLN A 152 -10.33 -5.48 -40.31
CA GLN A 152 -11.64 -6.10 -40.49
C GLN A 152 -12.37 -5.56 -41.72
N LYS A 153 -12.39 -4.23 -41.89
CA LYS A 153 -12.99 -3.58 -43.05
C LYS A 153 -12.29 -3.96 -44.37
N ALA A 154 -10.96 -4.11 -44.36
CA ALA A 154 -10.21 -4.56 -45.52
C ALA A 154 -10.60 -6.00 -45.92
N LEU A 155 -10.77 -6.90 -44.94
CA LEU A 155 -11.22 -8.28 -45.17
C LEU A 155 -12.64 -8.33 -45.74
N GLU A 156 -13.56 -7.55 -45.18
CA GLU A 156 -14.94 -7.45 -45.67
C GLU A 156 -15.01 -6.92 -47.12
N THR A 157 -14.21 -5.90 -47.42
CA THR A 157 -14.11 -5.33 -48.77
C THR A 157 -13.54 -6.34 -49.75
N ALA A 158 -12.46 -7.05 -49.39
CA ALA A 158 -11.87 -8.09 -50.22
C ALA A 158 -12.84 -9.24 -50.50
N ALA A 159 -13.60 -9.68 -49.49
CA ALA A 159 -14.63 -10.72 -49.66
C ALA A 159 -15.74 -10.26 -50.62
N ALA A 160 -16.17 -9.00 -50.55
CA ALA A 160 -17.14 -8.43 -51.48
C ALA A 160 -16.60 -8.37 -52.92
N PHE A 161 -15.36 -7.92 -53.10
CA PHE A 161 -14.72 -7.84 -54.42
C PHE A 161 -14.50 -9.22 -55.06
N LYS A 162 -14.14 -10.22 -54.25
CA LYS A 162 -14.02 -11.62 -54.71
C LYS A 162 -15.35 -12.16 -55.20
N LYS A 163 -16.46 -11.89 -54.48
CA LYS A 163 -17.82 -12.26 -54.92
C LYS A 163 -18.26 -11.58 -56.22
N MET A 164 -17.78 -10.37 -56.48
CA MET A 164 -18.05 -9.63 -57.72
C MET A 164 -17.16 -10.06 -58.90
N GLY A 165 -16.29 -11.06 -58.73
CA GLY A 165 -15.43 -11.58 -59.79
C GLY A 165 -14.25 -10.68 -60.16
N ILE A 166 -13.87 -9.74 -59.29
CA ILE A 166 -12.70 -8.88 -59.51
C ILE A 166 -11.42 -9.74 -59.41
N PRO A 167 -10.46 -9.62 -60.35
CA PRO A 167 -9.21 -10.37 -60.29
C PRO A 167 -8.44 -10.14 -58.99
N ILE A 168 -7.91 -11.23 -58.40
CA ILE A 168 -7.20 -11.21 -57.10
C ILE A 168 -6.09 -10.15 -57.07
N ALA A 169 -5.34 -9.97 -58.17
CA ALA A 169 -4.29 -8.97 -58.26
C ALA A 169 -4.80 -7.53 -58.01
N LYS A 170 -6.01 -7.20 -58.45
CA LYS A 170 -6.64 -5.89 -58.22
C LYS A 170 -7.21 -5.75 -56.82
N ILE A 171 -7.61 -6.85 -56.19
CA ILE A 171 -8.05 -6.86 -54.80
C ILE A 171 -6.86 -6.62 -53.87
N VAL A 172 -5.73 -7.29 -54.09
CA VAL A 172 -4.46 -7.05 -53.36
C VAL A 172 -4.07 -5.57 -53.41
N GLU A 173 -4.10 -4.98 -54.61
CA GLU A 173 -3.77 -3.56 -54.82
C GLU A 173 -4.73 -2.62 -54.08
N GLY A 174 -6.03 -2.93 -54.06
CA GLY A 174 -7.07 -2.07 -53.48
C GLY A 174 -7.28 -2.20 -51.97
N THR A 175 -6.96 -3.36 -51.37
CA THR A 175 -7.20 -3.62 -49.93
C THR A 175 -5.93 -3.70 -49.10
N GLY A 176 -4.75 -3.81 -49.73
CA GLY A 176 -3.47 -3.96 -49.05
C GLY A 176 -3.28 -5.30 -48.32
N LEU A 177 -4.18 -6.27 -48.53
CA LEU A 177 -4.09 -7.62 -47.98
C LEU A 177 -3.17 -8.49 -48.83
N THR A 178 -2.56 -9.50 -48.21
CA THR A 178 -1.74 -10.45 -48.96
C THR A 178 -2.61 -11.35 -49.85
N LYS A 179 -2.01 -11.85 -50.94
CA LYS A 179 -2.68 -12.78 -51.86
C LYS A 179 -3.21 -14.02 -51.11
N GLU A 180 -2.42 -14.55 -50.18
CA GLU A 180 -2.77 -15.71 -49.36
C GLU A 180 -3.95 -15.45 -48.43
N GLU A 181 -4.05 -14.26 -47.83
CA GLU A 181 -5.22 -13.87 -47.03
C GLU A 181 -6.48 -13.82 -47.90
N ILE A 182 -6.40 -13.26 -49.11
CA ILE A 182 -7.54 -13.15 -50.03
C ILE A 182 -7.96 -14.52 -50.60
N GLU A 183 -7.00 -15.41 -50.87
CA GLU A 183 -7.29 -16.77 -51.33
C GLU A 183 -8.03 -17.59 -50.27
N LYS A 184 -7.73 -17.36 -48.98
CA LYS A 184 -8.37 -18.02 -47.82
C LYS A 184 -9.76 -17.47 -47.45
N LEU A 185 -10.16 -16.29 -47.94
CA LEU A 185 -11.51 -15.71 -47.76
C LEU A 185 -12.58 -16.44 -48.59
#